data_AF-A0A9D2KCP6-F1
#
_entry.id   AF-A0A9D2KCP6-F1
#
_cell.length_a   1.000
_cell.length_b   1.000
_cell.length_c   1.000
_cell.angle_alpha   90.00
_cell.angle_beta   90.00
_cell.angle_gamma   90.00
#
_symmetry.space_group_name_H-M   'P 1'
#
loop_
_entity.id
_entity.type
_entity.pdbx_description
1 polymer ?
#
loop_
_entity_poly.entity_id
_entity_poly.type
_entity_poly.pdbx_seq_one_letter_code
_entity_poly.pdbx_strand_id
1 'polypeptide(L)' 'MKNVQVVTALVTLATGIVLAFISFFRPPGGEIAGSVLNYFAQTLMFAGSVFGLKLYVDHRLPK' A
#
# COMPACT_ATOMS: atom_id res chain seq x y z
N MET A 1 10.14 5.07 17.47
CA MET A 1 9.92 5.34 16.03
C MET A 1 9.72 4.10 15.15
N LYS A 2 10.13 2.88 15.54
CA LYS A 2 9.97 1.64 14.75
C LYS A 2 8.52 1.26 14.40
N ASN A 3 7.55 1.68 15.21
CA ASN A 3 6.13 1.35 15.01
C ASN A 3 5.44 2.30 14.02
N VAL A 4 5.86 3.57 13.94
CA VAL A 4 5.19 4.57 13.09
C VAL A 4 5.29 4.22 11.61
N GLN A 5 6.46 3.82 11.11
CA GLN A 5 6.63 3.45 9.70
C GLN A 5 5.80 2.22 9.31
N VAL A 6 5.67 1.28 10.23
CA VAL A 6 4.88 0.05 10.02
C VAL A 6 3.41 0.38 10.02
N VAL A 7 2.97 1.19 10.99
CA VAL A 7 1.58 1.63 11.10
C VAL A 7 1.17 2.47 9.89
N THR A 8 2.03 3.41 9.44
CA THR A 8 1.73 4.21 8.24
C THR A 8 1.70 3.36 6.98
N ALA A 9 2.60 2.40 6.81
CA ALA A 9 2.54 1.46 5.68
C ALA A 9 1.24 0.63 5.69
N LEU A 10 0.81 0.18 6.87
CA LEU A 10 -0.40 -0.62 7.02
C LEU A 10 -1.67 0.21 6.76
N VAL A 11 -1.69 1.47 7.22
CA VAL A 11 -2.77 2.42 6.95
C VAL A 11 -2.85 2.74 5.45
N THR A 12 -1.73 3.04 4.80
CA THR A 12 -1.69 3.34 3.35
C THR A 12 -2.12 2.13 2.51
N LEU A 13 -1.77 0.91 2.92
CA LEU A 13 -2.21 -0.32 2.26
C LEU A 13 -3.73 -0.52 2.44
N ALA A 14 -4.24 -0.32 3.65
CA ALA A 14 -5.68 -0.45 3.95
C ALA A 14 -6.51 0.57 3.16
N THR A 15 -6.06 1.82 3.07
CA THR A 15 -6.74 2.85 2.26
C THR A 15 -6.75 2.51 0.77
N GLY A 16 -5.65 1.95 0.24
CA GLY A 16 -5.57 1.50 -1.15
C GLY A 16 -6.55 0.36 -1.47
N ILE A 17 -6.69 -0.60 -0.55
CA ILE A 17 -7.64 -1.71 -0.67
C ILE A 17 -9.09 -1.18 -0.63
N VAL A 18 -9.42 -0.32 0.32
CA VAL A 18 -10.78 0.26 0.45
C VAL A 18 -11.16 1.07 -0.79
N LEU A 19 -10.25 1.88 -1.32
CA LEU A 19 -10.48 2.65 -2.55
C LEU A 19 -10.65 1.74 -3.78
N ALA A 20 -9.90 0.64 -3.87
CA ALA A 20 -10.09 -0.35 -4.93
C ALA A 20 -11.49 -0.99 -4.85
N PHE A 21 -11.95 -1.40 -3.66
CA PHE A 21 -13.29 -1.93 -3.44
C PHE A 21 -14.40 -0.91 -3.77
N ILE A 22 -14.23 0.35 -3.36
CA ILE A 22 -15.19 1.43 -3.69
C ILE A 22 -15.23 1.70 -5.20
N SER A 23 -14.10 1.60 -5.89
CA SER A 23 -14.03 1.75 -7.34
C SER A 23 -14.75 0.65 -8.11
N PHE A 24 -14.83 -0.58 -7.58
CA PHE A 24 -15.67 -1.62 -8.18
C PHE A 24 -17.17 -1.31 -8.07
N PHE A 25 -17.57 -0.46 -7.12
CA PHE A 25 -18.98 -0.11 -6.89
C PHE A 25 -19.45 1.12 -7.67
N ARG A 26 -18.53 1.91 -8.26
CA ARG A 26 -18.87 3.14 -8.98
C ARG A 26 -19.07 2.88 -10.48
N PRO A 27 -20.23 3.22 -11.07
CA PRO A 27 -20.48 3.06 -12.51
C PRO A 27 -19.61 4.03 -13.34
N PRO A 28 -19.26 3.73 -14.62
CA PRO A 28 -19.80 2.68 -15.48
C PRO A 28 -19.11 1.32 -15.26
N GLY A 29 -19.92 0.27 -15.08
CA GLY A 29 -19.41 -1.10 -15.00
C GLY A 29 -18.72 -1.50 -16.30
N GLY A 30 -17.43 -1.80 -16.23
CA GLY A 30 -16.64 -2.29 -17.36
C GLY A 30 -15.26 -1.65 -17.51
N GLU A 31 -15.07 -0.42 -17.02
CA GLU A 31 -13.77 0.27 -17.06
C GLU A 31 -13.24 0.55 -15.67
N ILE A 32 -12.18 -0.17 -15.28
CA ILE A 32 -11.37 0.20 -14.13
C ILE A 32 -10.64 1.48 -14.53
N ALA A 33 -11.02 2.62 -13.93
CA ALA A 33 -10.35 3.89 -14.19
C ALA A 33 -8.84 3.74 -13.96
N GLY A 34 -8.02 4.05 -14.96
CA GLY A 34 -6.56 3.88 -14.89
C GLY A 34 -5.91 4.63 -13.73
N SER A 35 -6.55 5.71 -13.26
CA SER A 35 -6.15 6.45 -12.06
C SER A 35 -6.22 5.62 -10.77
N VAL A 36 -7.20 4.72 -10.65
CA VAL A 36 -7.39 3.87 -9.48
C VAL A 36 -6.37 2.73 -9.49
N LEU A 37 -6.15 2.10 -10.65
CA LEU A 37 -5.14 1.07 -10.81
C LEU A 37 -3.73 1.63 -10.53
N ASN A 38 -3.45 2.85 -10.99
CA ASN A 38 -2.20 3.55 -10.70
C ASN A 38 -2.06 3.89 -9.21
N TYR A 39 -3.13 4.36 -8.56
CA TYR A 39 -3.12 4.60 -7.12
C TYR A 39 -2.88 3.31 -6.31
N PHE A 40 -3.55 2.22 -6.69
CA PHE A 40 -3.34 0.91 -6.07
C PHE A 40 -1.89 0.42 -6.25
N ALA A 41 -1.33 0.55 -7.46
CA ALA A 41 0.07 0.21 -7.73
C ALA A 41 1.05 1.03 -6.85
N GLN A 42 0.79 2.33 -6.66
CA GLN A 42 1.59 3.17 -5.78
C GLN A 42 1.49 2.74 -4.30
N THR A 43 0.30 2.39 -3.82
CA THR A 43 0.14 1.88 -2.44
C THR A 43 0.87 0.55 -2.23
N LEU A 44 0.88 -0.34 -3.24
CA LEU A 44 1.61 -1.60 -3.19
C LEU A 44 3.13 -1.40 -3.23
N MET A 45 3.62 -0.50 -4.08
CA MET A 45 5.04 -0.13 -4.13
C MET A 45 5.52 0.48 -2.80
N PHE A 46 4.73 1.37 -2.21
CA PHE A 46 5.04 1.96 -0.91
C PHE A 46 5.11 0.90 0.20
N ALA A 47 4.10 0.03 0.29
CA ALA A 47 4.10 -1.06 1.27
C ALA A 47 5.28 -2.01 1.09
N GLY A 48 5.54 -2.45 -0.15
CA GLY A 48 6.67 -3.32 -0.49
C GLY A 48 8.02 -2.69 -0.10
N SER A 49 8.19 -1.39 -0.34
CA SER A 49 9.42 -0.68 0.02
C SER A 49 9.61 -0.61 1.55
N VAL A 50 8.55 -0.32 2.32
CA VAL A 50 8.63 -0.28 3.79
C VAL A 50 8.91 -1.67 4.38
N PHE A 51 8.25 -2.72 3.88
CA PHE A 51 8.51 -4.09 4.34
C PHE A 51 9.93 -4.56 3.99
N GLY A 52 10.39 -4.31 2.76
CA GLY A 52 11.74 -4.67 2.33
C GLY A 52 12.83 -3.93 3.10
N LEU A 53 12.66 -2.62 3.31
CA LEU A 53 13.58 -1.81 4.11
C LEU A 53 13.61 -2.28 5.57
N LYS A 54 12.46 -2.63 6.13
CA LYS A 54 12.37 -3.10 7.51
C LYS A 54 13.08 -4.43 7.71
N LEU A 55 12.91 -5.40 6.80
CA LEU A 55 13.65 -6.66 6.83
C LEU A 55 15.16 -6.42 6.67
N TYR A 56 15.54 -5.55 5.74
CA TYR A 56 16.95 -5.21 5.52
C TYR A 56 17.61 -4.61 6.77
N VAL A 57 16.93 -3.65 7.41
CA VAL A 57 17.41 -3.01 8.64
C VAL A 57 17.51 -4.03 9.77
N ASP A 58 16.51 -4.90 9.95
CA ASP A 58 16.52 -5.92 11.00
C ASP A 58 17.62 -6.97 10.77
N HIS A 59 17.89 -7.31 9.51
CA HIS A 59 18.97 -8.25 9.15
C HIS A 59 20.37 -7.63 9.26
N ARG A 60 20.51 -6.32 9.01
CA ARG A 60 21.79 -5.59 9.07
C ARG A 60 22.14 -5.08 10.46
N LEU A 61 21.15 -4.86 11.33
CA LEU A 61 21.35 -4.50 12.73
C LEU A 61 20.94 -5.68 13.61
N PRO A 62 21.82 -6.68 13.77
CA PRO A 62 21.64 -7.67 14.83
C PRO A 62 21.58 -6.91 16.16
N LYS A 63 20.51 -7.10 16.92
CA LYS A 63 20.46 -6.65 18.31
C LYS A 63 21.36 -7.51 19.18
#